data_AF-A0AB37C069-F1
#
_entry.id   AF-A0AB37C069-F1
#
_cell.length_a   1.000
_cell.length_b   1.000
_cell.length_c   1.000
_cell.angle_alpha   90.00
_cell.angle_beta   90.00
_cell.angle_gamma   90.00
#
_symmetry.space_group_name_H-M   'P 1'
#
loop_
_entity.id
_entity.type
_entity.pdbx_description
1 polymer ?
#
loop_
_entity_poly.entity_id
_entity_poly.type
_entity_poly.pdbx_seq_one_letter_code
_entity_poly.pdbx_strand_id
1 'polypeptide(L)'
;MIDSLIIKSDIYRKKENELKEKDNKIEYLSSALEEFKRAVDLKDDEIKILKGSIESLSKKLNKFNEFLNLIMIMNEIKKFKDSFLSHSKITKNETMFHDKDKIYINKKFLEENFFKTYQNMIFKDKLHLLKLLNLIEVSEKSRFTKKVFVNGKYKRMIVFDRHILDFYYNLCSC
;
A
#
# COMPACT_ATOMS: atom_id res chain seq x y z
N MET A 1 85.76 28.98 7.82
CA MET A 1 84.84 28.76 8.97
C MET A 1 83.57 29.61 8.86
N ILE A 2 83.68 30.87 8.41
CA ILE A 2 82.54 31.80 8.19
C ILE A 2 81.64 31.36 7.02
N ASP A 3 82.20 30.96 5.88
CA ASP A 3 81.40 30.55 4.70
C ASP A 3 80.50 29.33 4.97
N SER A 4 80.97 28.39 5.79
CA SER A 4 80.19 27.22 6.21
C SER A 4 78.99 27.59 7.10
N LEU A 5 79.13 28.65 7.92
CA LEU A 5 78.04 29.16 8.76
C LEU A 5 77.01 29.92 7.94
N ILE A 6 77.45 30.69 6.93
CA ILE A 6 76.57 31.40 5.99
C ILE A 6 75.74 30.39 5.19
N ILE A 7 76.38 29.36 4.62
CA ILE A 7 75.67 28.29 3.87
C ILE A 7 74.66 27.56 4.74
N LYS A 8 74.99 27.25 6.01
CA LYS A 8 74.03 26.64 6.95
C LYS A 8 72.85 27.57 7.24
N SER A 9 73.11 28.85 7.49
CA SER A 9 72.08 29.87 7.73
C SER A 9 71.06 29.94 6.59
N ASP A 10 71.52 29.98 5.34
CA ASP A 10 70.63 30.04 4.17
C ASP A 10 69.79 28.77 4.01
N ILE A 11 70.36 27.60 4.29
CA ILE A 11 69.63 26.33 4.30
C ILE A 11 68.54 26.33 5.38
N TYR A 12 68.83 26.82 6.59
CA TYR A 12 67.83 26.93 7.66
C TYR A 12 66.70 27.90 7.29
N ARG A 13 67.03 29.06 6.73
CA ARG A 13 66.02 30.05 6.30
C ARG A 13 65.11 29.49 5.20
N LYS A 14 65.66 28.72 4.26
CA LYS A 14 64.88 28.06 3.22
C LYS A 14 63.93 27.01 3.79
N LYS A 15 64.41 26.18 4.72
CA LYS A 15 63.57 25.19 5.43
C LYS A 15 62.48 25.84 6.27
N GLU A 16 62.76 26.96 6.92
CA GLU A 16 61.76 27.72 7.69
C GLU A 16 60.65 28.27 6.79
N ASN A 17 61.01 28.81 5.62
CA ASN A 17 60.03 29.27 4.64
C ASN A 17 59.18 28.11 4.09
N GLU A 18 59.79 26.97 3.77
CA GLU A 18 59.06 25.76 3.35
C GLU A 18 58.12 25.24 4.47
N LEU A 19 58.50 25.39 5.73
CA LEU A 19 57.64 25.04 6.87
C LEU A 19 56.42 25.95 6.94
N LYS A 20 56.63 27.27 6.86
CA LYS A 20 55.55 28.28 6.86
C LYS A 20 54.57 28.07 5.70
N GLU A 21 55.07 27.74 4.50
CA GLU A 21 54.20 27.42 3.36
C GLU A 21 53.35 26.17 3.61
N LYS A 22 53.93 25.13 4.22
CA LYS A 22 53.19 23.91 4.59
C LYS A 22 52.16 24.18 5.67
N ASP A 23 52.49 24.96 6.69
CA ASP A 23 51.56 25.31 7.77
C ASP A 23 50.37 26.10 7.24
N ASN A 24 50.60 27.11 6.39
CA ASN A 24 49.53 27.86 5.72
C ASN A 24 48.63 26.94 4.88
N LYS A 25 49.23 25.95 4.21
CA LYS A 25 48.47 24.97 3.40
C LYS A 25 47.65 24.02 4.27
N ILE A 26 48.17 23.61 5.42
CA ILE A 26 47.44 22.80 6.40
C ILE A 26 46.25 23.58 6.96
N GLU A 27 46.43 24.86 7.29
CA GLU A 27 45.37 25.71 7.83
C GLU A 27 44.24 25.93 6.81
N TYR A 28 44.60 26.20 5.55
CA TYR A 28 43.64 26.29 4.45
C TYR A 28 42.86 24.98 4.26
N LEU A 29 43.56 23.85 4.20
CA LEU A 29 42.92 22.54 4.02
C LEU A 29 42.02 22.16 5.20
N SER A 30 42.42 22.51 6.42
CA SER A 30 41.62 22.27 7.64
C SER A 30 40.32 23.09 7.62
N SER A 31 40.41 24.35 7.19
CA SER A 31 39.24 25.21 7.04
C SER A 31 38.28 24.69 5.98
N ALA A 32 38.81 24.30 4.81
CA ALA A 32 38.02 23.69 3.75
C ALA A 32 37.35 22.37 4.19
N LEU A 33 38.06 21.55 4.97
CA LEU A 33 37.50 20.29 5.50
C LEU A 33 36.31 20.55 6.44
N GLU A 34 36.40 21.57 7.31
CA GLU A 34 35.30 21.95 8.19
C GLU A 34 34.07 22.47 7.42
N GLU A 35 34.28 23.26 6.37
CA GLU A 35 33.20 23.68 5.48
C GLU A 35 32.55 22.49 4.77
N PHE A 36 33.35 21.54 4.28
CA PHE A 36 32.84 20.31 3.68
C PHE A 36 32.01 19.47 4.66
N LYS A 37 32.47 19.32 5.91
CA LYS A 37 31.70 18.61 6.95
C LYS A 37 30.33 19.26 7.17
N ARG A 38 30.30 20.59 7.33
CA ARG A 38 29.04 21.33 7.51
C ARG A 38 28.10 21.15 6.32
N ALA A 39 28.63 21.18 5.10
CA ALA A 39 27.84 20.95 3.90
C ALA A 39 27.25 19.53 3.86
N VAL A 40 28.03 18.51 4.28
CA VAL A 40 27.57 17.13 4.41
C VAL A 40 26.46 17.02 5.46
N ASP A 41 26.64 17.62 6.64
CA ASP A 41 25.64 17.60 7.71
C ASP A 41 24.30 18.19 7.25
N LEU A 42 24.34 19.32 6.53
CA LEU A 42 23.14 19.94 5.95
C LEU A 42 22.45 19.01 4.95
N LYS A 43 23.22 18.32 4.10
CA LYS A 43 22.67 17.33 3.16
C LYS A 43 22.08 16.12 3.86
N ASP A 44 22.69 15.65 4.94
CA ASP A 44 22.13 14.55 5.73
C ASP A 44 20.79 14.92 6.38
N ASP A 45 20.65 16.16 6.85
CA ASP A 45 19.38 16.64 7.39
C ASP A 45 18.30 16.81 6.31
N GLU A 46 18.65 17.33 5.12
CA GLU A 46 17.76 17.33 3.96
C GLU A 46 17.29 15.90 3.61
N ILE A 47 18.20 14.92 3.62
CA ILE A 47 17.87 13.50 3.35
C ILE A 47 16.89 12.96 4.39
N LYS A 48 17.07 13.26 5.67
CA LYS A 48 16.13 12.82 6.73
C LYS A 48 14.73 13.39 6.52
N ILE A 49 14.63 14.68 6.18
CA ILE A 49 13.35 15.35 5.91
C ILE A 49 12.65 14.73 4.69
N LEU A 50 13.41 14.47 3.62
CA LEU A 50 12.88 13.83 2.41
C LEU A 50 12.38 12.40 2.70
N LYS A 51 13.11 11.61 3.48
CA LYS A 51 12.68 10.26 3.91
C LYS A 51 11.35 10.31 4.68
N GLY A 52 11.21 11.23 5.63
CA GLY A 52 9.96 11.41 6.37
C GLY A 52 8.79 11.82 5.47
N SER A 53 9.07 12.68 4.48
CA SER A 53 8.07 13.10 3.48
C SER A 53 7.60 11.94 2.60
N ILE A 54 8.53 11.08 2.15
CA ILE A 54 8.22 9.88 1.38
C ILE A 54 7.36 8.91 2.19
N GLU A 55 7.68 8.67 3.47
CA GLU A 55 6.89 7.79 4.32
C GLU A 55 5.45 8.30 4.50
N SER A 56 5.29 9.62 4.71
CA SER A 56 3.98 10.26 4.80
C SER A 56 3.18 10.13 3.50
N LEU A 57 3.81 10.36 2.35
CA LEU A 57 3.17 10.19 1.04
C LEU A 57 2.78 8.74 0.78
N SER A 58 3.62 7.77 1.16
CA SER A 58 3.32 6.34 1.05
C SER A 58 2.07 5.97 1.87
N LYS A 59 1.97 6.44 3.12
CA LYS A 59 0.78 6.24 3.96
C LYS A 59 -0.48 6.84 3.33
N LYS A 60 -0.39 8.03 2.73
CA LYS A 60 -1.52 8.67 2.03
C LYS A 60 -1.94 7.88 0.79
N LEU A 61 -0.98 7.42 -0.01
CA LEU A 61 -1.21 6.61 -1.19
C LEU A 61 -1.92 5.30 -0.83
N ASN A 62 -1.51 4.64 0.25
CA ASN A 62 -2.17 3.41 0.71
C ASN A 62 -3.64 3.65 1.07
N LYS A 63 -3.95 4.72 1.80
CA LYS A 63 -5.35 5.10 2.09
C LYS A 63 -6.15 5.40 0.83
N PHE A 64 -5.54 6.07 -0.15
CA PHE A 64 -6.20 6.35 -1.42
C PHE A 64 -6.51 5.07 -2.20
N ASN A 65 -5.59 4.10 -2.21
CA ASN A 65 -5.80 2.79 -2.81
C ASN A 65 -6.92 2.01 -2.11
N GLU A 66 -6.99 2.05 -0.78
CA GLU A 66 -8.11 1.47 -0.01
C GLU A 66 -9.45 2.10 -0.41
N PHE A 67 -9.49 3.42 -0.54
CA PHE A 67 -10.69 4.14 -0.97
C PHE A 67 -11.11 3.80 -2.41
N LEU A 68 -10.16 3.74 -3.34
CA LEU A 68 -10.41 3.28 -4.72
C LEU A 68 -10.96 1.85 -4.75
N ASN A 69 -10.38 0.95 -3.96
CA ASN A 69 -10.85 -0.43 -3.82
C ASN A 69 -12.32 -0.49 -3.37
N LEU A 70 -12.72 0.36 -2.41
CA LEU A 70 -14.12 0.46 -1.97
C LEU A 70 -15.03 0.94 -3.10
N ILE A 71 -14.69 2.01 -3.82
CA ILE A 71 -15.47 2.52 -4.95
C ILE A 71 -15.65 1.44 -6.02
N MET A 72 -14.58 0.71 -6.35
CA MET A 72 -14.63 -0.32 -7.37
C MET A 72 -15.52 -1.50 -6.95
N ILE A 73 -15.46 -1.92 -5.68
CA ILE A 73 -16.37 -2.93 -5.14
C ILE A 73 -17.83 -2.44 -5.19
N MET A 74 -18.10 -1.18 -4.87
CA MET A 74 -19.45 -0.60 -4.98
C MET A 74 -20.00 -0.67 -6.41
N ASN A 75 -19.17 -0.36 -7.41
CA ASN A 75 -19.55 -0.52 -8.82
C ASN A 75 -19.84 -1.99 -9.19
N GLU A 76 -19.04 -2.95 -8.69
CA GLU A 76 -19.29 -4.38 -8.92
C GLU A 76 -20.55 -4.87 -8.21
N ILE A 77 -20.87 -4.35 -7.02
CA ILE A 77 -22.11 -4.62 -6.28
C ILE A 77 -23.33 -4.16 -7.10
N LYS A 78 -23.26 -2.97 -7.70
CA LYS A 78 -24.34 -2.45 -8.54
C LYS A 78 -24.63 -3.40 -9.70
N LYS A 79 -23.59 -3.75 -10.46
CA LYS A 79 -23.68 -4.72 -11.57
C LYS A 79 -24.18 -6.09 -11.11
N PHE A 80 -23.71 -6.58 -9.96
CA PHE A 80 -24.17 -7.82 -9.37
C PHE A 80 -25.68 -7.76 -9.14
N LYS A 81 -26.18 -6.70 -8.50
CA LYS A 81 -27.62 -6.56 -8.24
C LYS A 81 -28.44 -6.38 -9.51
N ASP A 82 -27.96 -5.65 -10.50
CA ASP A 82 -28.69 -5.49 -11.77
C ASP A 82 -28.86 -6.81 -12.54
N SER A 83 -27.91 -7.74 -12.37
CA SER A 83 -27.87 -9.00 -13.12
C SER A 83 -28.18 -10.25 -12.30
N PHE A 84 -28.34 -10.18 -10.97
CA PHE A 84 -28.52 -11.40 -10.16
C PHE A 84 -29.82 -12.14 -10.48
N LEU A 85 -30.91 -11.42 -10.78
CA LEU A 85 -32.21 -12.02 -11.05
C LEU A 85 -32.22 -12.86 -12.34
N SER A 86 -31.39 -12.52 -13.32
CA SER A 86 -31.28 -13.35 -14.54
C SER A 86 -30.54 -14.66 -14.31
N HIS A 87 -29.72 -14.75 -13.25
CA HIS A 87 -28.91 -15.93 -12.93
C HIS A 87 -29.48 -16.79 -11.80
N SER A 88 -30.34 -16.22 -10.96
CA SER A 88 -30.85 -16.88 -9.75
C SER A 88 -32.27 -17.40 -9.93
N LYS A 89 -32.63 -18.42 -9.15
CA LYS A 89 -33.99 -18.96 -9.08
C LYS A 89 -34.52 -18.83 -7.66
N ILE A 90 -35.84 -18.80 -7.50
CA ILE A 90 -36.49 -18.90 -6.18
C ILE A 90 -36.29 -20.32 -5.63
N THR A 91 -36.39 -21.33 -6.48
CA THR A 91 -36.17 -22.73 -6.08
C THR A 91 -34.72 -22.98 -5.70
N LYS A 92 -34.51 -23.57 -4.52
CA LYS A 92 -33.19 -23.96 -4.03
C LYS A 92 -32.46 -24.83 -5.04
N ASN A 93 -31.20 -24.49 -5.32
CA ASN A 93 -30.32 -25.25 -6.21
C ASN A 93 -28.86 -25.07 -5.78
N GLU A 94 -27.96 -25.86 -6.35
CA GLU A 94 -26.55 -25.87 -5.94
C GLU A 94 -25.72 -24.70 -6.50
N THR A 95 -26.28 -23.93 -7.45
CA THR A 95 -25.57 -22.87 -8.18
C THR A 95 -25.86 -21.50 -7.57
N MET A 96 -27.12 -21.05 -7.66
CA MET A 96 -27.56 -19.76 -7.16
C MET A 96 -29.07 -19.73 -6.96
N PHE A 97 -29.52 -19.33 -5.77
CA PHE A 97 -30.94 -19.11 -5.47
C PHE A 97 -31.11 -17.98 -4.47
N HIS A 98 -32.35 -17.54 -4.27
CA HIS A 98 -32.65 -16.49 -3.29
C HIS A 98 -33.97 -16.78 -2.58
N ASP A 99 -34.10 -16.22 -1.38
CA ASP A 99 -35.37 -16.09 -0.66
C ASP A 99 -35.68 -14.60 -0.44
N LYS A 100 -36.62 -14.29 0.45
CA LYS A 100 -37.03 -12.91 0.74
C LYS A 100 -35.87 -12.04 1.24
N ASP A 101 -34.99 -12.60 2.07
CA ASP A 101 -34.00 -11.84 2.83
C ASP A 101 -32.56 -12.10 2.37
N LYS A 102 -32.32 -13.24 1.69
CA LYS A 102 -30.97 -13.73 1.39
C LYS A 102 -30.81 -14.17 -0.05
N ILE A 103 -29.58 -14.01 -0.56
CA ILE A 103 -29.13 -14.60 -1.82
C ILE A 103 -28.05 -15.62 -1.51
N TYR A 104 -28.17 -16.82 -2.05
CA TYR A 104 -27.26 -17.92 -1.84
C TYR A 104 -26.57 -18.22 -3.17
N ILE A 105 -25.25 -18.19 -3.19
CA ILE A 105 -24.48 -18.44 -4.41
C ILE A 105 -23.29 -19.33 -4.13
N ASN A 106 -23.05 -20.27 -5.04
CA ASN A 106 -21.84 -21.08 -5.02
C ASN A 106 -20.62 -20.18 -5.20
N LYS A 107 -19.58 -20.36 -4.37
CA LYS A 107 -18.37 -19.52 -4.41
C LYS A 107 -17.70 -19.53 -5.80
N LYS A 108 -17.58 -20.71 -6.42
CA LYS A 108 -16.93 -20.86 -7.74
C LYS A 108 -17.76 -20.17 -8.83
N PHE A 109 -19.07 -20.36 -8.79
CA PHE A 109 -19.97 -19.66 -9.71
C PHE A 109 -19.92 -18.13 -9.53
N LEU A 110 -19.83 -17.64 -8.29
CA LEU A 110 -19.68 -16.21 -8.02
C LEU A 110 -18.38 -15.66 -8.65
N GLU A 111 -17.24 -16.34 -8.46
CA GLU A 111 -15.94 -15.98 -9.05
C GLU A 111 -15.95 -15.99 -10.58
N GLU A 112 -16.65 -16.96 -11.16
CA GLU A 112 -16.73 -17.16 -12.61
C GLU A 112 -17.75 -16.26 -13.30
N ASN A 113 -18.65 -15.56 -12.60
CA ASN A 113 -19.73 -14.81 -13.26
C ASN A 113 -19.85 -13.36 -12.77
N PHE A 114 -19.41 -13.06 -11.55
CA PHE A 114 -19.56 -11.75 -10.94
C PHE A 114 -18.23 -11.24 -10.40
N PHE A 115 -18.15 -9.95 -10.08
CA PHE A 115 -16.93 -9.33 -9.55
C PHE A 115 -15.70 -9.56 -10.44
N LYS A 116 -15.86 -9.43 -11.77
CA LYS A 116 -14.79 -9.62 -12.77
C LYS A 116 -14.21 -8.32 -13.34
N THR A 117 -14.87 -7.19 -13.11
CA THR A 117 -14.49 -5.91 -13.73
C THR A 117 -13.18 -5.40 -13.14
N TYR A 118 -12.98 -5.56 -11.84
CA TYR A 118 -11.77 -5.07 -11.18
C TYR A 118 -10.71 -6.17 -11.05
N GLN A 119 -9.74 -6.21 -11.95
CA GLN A 119 -8.72 -7.28 -11.99
C GLN A 119 -7.56 -7.07 -11.00
N ASN A 120 -7.38 -5.86 -10.48
CA ASN A 120 -6.28 -5.53 -9.56
C ASN A 120 -6.46 -6.11 -8.14
N MET A 121 -7.55 -6.83 -7.89
CA MET A 121 -7.83 -7.47 -6.62
C MET A 121 -8.18 -8.94 -6.82
N ILE A 122 -7.47 -9.82 -6.12
CA ILE A 122 -7.77 -11.24 -6.14
C ILE A 122 -9.15 -11.50 -5.51
N PHE A 123 -9.85 -12.53 -5.98
CA PHE A 123 -11.22 -12.81 -5.55
C PHE A 123 -11.36 -13.00 -4.03
N LYS A 124 -10.34 -13.56 -3.37
CA LYS A 124 -10.31 -13.70 -1.91
C LYS A 124 -10.40 -12.33 -1.19
N ASP A 125 -9.72 -11.31 -1.69
CA ASP A 125 -9.72 -9.98 -1.09
C ASP A 125 -11.04 -9.27 -1.34
N LYS A 126 -11.68 -9.52 -2.49
CA LYS A 126 -13.06 -9.09 -2.74
C LYS A 126 -14.02 -9.67 -1.71
N LEU A 127 -13.92 -10.96 -1.42
CA LEU A 127 -14.73 -11.60 -0.37
C LEU A 127 -14.45 -11.00 1.02
N HIS A 128 -13.20 -10.63 1.32
CA HIS A 128 -12.86 -9.90 2.54
C HIS A 128 -13.56 -8.54 2.61
N LEU A 129 -13.58 -7.77 1.52
CA LEU A 129 -14.29 -6.48 1.47
C LEU A 129 -15.80 -6.65 1.60
N LEU A 130 -16.40 -7.60 0.88
CA LEU A 130 -17.84 -7.90 1.02
C LEU A 130 -18.20 -8.27 2.46
N LYS A 131 -17.31 -9.00 3.15
CA LYS A 131 -17.49 -9.31 4.57
C LYS A 131 -17.36 -8.06 5.46
N LEU A 132 -16.38 -7.20 5.22
CA LEU A 132 -16.20 -5.96 5.99
C LEU A 132 -17.39 -4.99 5.84
N LEU A 133 -18.00 -4.99 4.66
CA LEU A 133 -19.23 -4.24 4.38
C LEU A 133 -20.50 -4.93 4.90
N ASN A 134 -20.36 -6.04 5.64
CA ASN A 134 -21.48 -6.87 6.10
C ASN A 134 -22.45 -7.35 5.00
N LEU A 135 -22.01 -7.36 3.73
CA LEU A 135 -22.83 -7.81 2.61
C LEU A 135 -23.03 -9.33 2.61
N ILE A 136 -22.07 -10.07 3.16
CA ILE A 136 -22.11 -11.52 3.24
C ILE A 136 -22.12 -12.02 4.69
N GLU A 137 -22.97 -13.01 4.94
CA GLU A 137 -22.99 -13.75 6.19
C GLU A 137 -21.92 -14.84 6.22
N VAL A 138 -21.22 -14.92 7.35
CA VAL A 138 -20.19 -15.93 7.57
C VAL A 138 -20.52 -16.75 8.80
N SER A 139 -20.35 -18.07 8.71
CA SER A 139 -20.59 -18.95 9.86
C SER A 139 -19.45 -18.91 10.90
N GLU A 140 -18.24 -18.54 10.46
CA GLU A 140 -17.01 -18.60 11.25
C GLU A 140 -16.12 -17.41 10.88
N LYS A 141 -15.38 -16.86 11.85
CA LYS A 141 -14.55 -15.65 11.67
C LYS A 141 -13.49 -15.80 10.56
N SER A 142 -13.01 -17.01 10.27
CA SER A 142 -12.00 -17.29 9.25
C SER A 142 -12.58 -17.67 7.87
N ARG A 143 -13.91 -17.81 7.73
CA ARG A 143 -14.54 -18.27 6.48
C ARG A 143 -15.38 -17.18 5.83
N PHE A 144 -15.65 -17.35 4.53
CA PHE A 144 -16.53 -16.49 3.71
C PHE A 144 -17.87 -17.15 3.36
N THR A 145 -18.02 -18.43 3.67
CA THR A 145 -19.19 -19.26 3.30
C THR A 145 -19.97 -19.67 4.54
N LYS A 146 -21.25 -19.99 4.36
CA LYS A 146 -22.14 -20.56 5.37
C LYS A 146 -22.62 -21.95 4.92
N LYS A 147 -22.90 -22.85 5.86
CA LYS A 147 -23.56 -24.14 5.56
C LYS A 147 -25.04 -23.88 5.29
N VAL A 148 -25.54 -24.40 4.17
CA VAL A 148 -26.90 -24.21 3.68
C VAL A 148 -27.44 -25.57 3.25
N PHE A 149 -28.67 -25.89 3.65
CA PHE A 149 -29.31 -27.15 3.28
C PHE A 149 -30.04 -27.00 1.94
N VAL A 150 -29.56 -27.74 0.94
CA VAL A 150 -30.01 -27.70 -0.46
C VAL A 150 -30.12 -29.12 -0.98
N ASN A 151 -31.26 -29.48 -1.58
CA ASN A 151 -31.48 -30.78 -2.21
C ASN A 151 -31.13 -31.99 -1.30
N GLY A 152 -31.50 -31.92 -0.02
CA GLY A 152 -31.27 -33.00 0.94
C GLY A 152 -29.84 -33.07 1.51
N LYS A 153 -28.93 -32.14 1.16
CA LYS A 153 -27.54 -32.14 1.64
C LYS A 153 -27.10 -30.75 2.11
N TYR A 154 -26.14 -30.71 3.03
CA TYR A 154 -25.48 -29.46 3.41
C TYR A 154 -24.39 -29.09 2.39
N LYS A 155 -24.48 -27.88 1.85
CA LYS A 155 -23.48 -27.27 0.96
C LYS A 155 -22.95 -25.99 1.58
N ARG A 156 -21.75 -25.57 1.19
CA ARG A 156 -21.18 -24.29 1.61
C ARG A 156 -21.38 -23.27 0.50
N MET A 157 -22.07 -22.18 0.79
CA MET A 157 -22.39 -21.12 -0.17
C MET A 157 -22.02 -19.76 0.42
N ILE A 158 -21.78 -18.78 -0.45
CA ILE A 158 -21.75 -17.37 -0.06
C ILE A 158 -23.22 -16.95 0.13
N VAL A 159 -23.50 -16.27 1.23
CA VAL A 159 -24.87 -15.85 1.57
C VAL A 159 -24.86 -14.34 1.69
N PHE A 160 -25.51 -13.65 0.75
CA PHE A 160 -25.67 -12.20 0.82
C PHE A 160 -26.91 -11.81 1.59
N ASP A 161 -26.84 -10.71 2.32
CA ASP A 161 -28.01 -10.02 2.88
C ASP A 161 -28.62 -9.09 1.83
N ARG A 162 -29.89 -9.31 1.48
CA ARG A 162 -30.59 -8.52 0.46
C ARG A 162 -30.82 -7.09 0.90
N HIS A 163 -31.14 -6.85 2.17
CA HIS A 163 -31.42 -5.50 2.69
C HIS A 163 -30.16 -4.65 2.66
N ILE A 164 -29.02 -5.22 3.06
CA ILE A 164 -27.72 -4.54 3.00
C ILE A 164 -27.28 -4.33 1.55
N LEU A 165 -27.48 -5.33 0.68
CA LEU A 165 -27.21 -5.19 -0.75
C LEU A 165 -28.03 -4.07 -1.37
N ASP A 166 -29.32 -3.97 -1.00
CA ASP A 166 -30.22 -2.93 -1.47
C ASP A 166 -29.81 -1.54 -0.99
N PHE A 167 -29.40 -1.43 0.27
CA PHE A 167 -28.85 -0.20 0.83
C PHE A 167 -27.65 0.33 0.01
N TYR A 168 -26.63 -0.51 -0.21
CA TYR A 168 -25.45 -0.09 -0.98
C TYR A 168 -25.77 0.21 -2.44
N TYR A 169 -26.65 -0.56 -3.06
CA TYR A 169 -27.09 -0.29 -4.42
C TYR A 169 -27.74 1.08 -4.56
N ASN A 170 -28.61 1.44 -3.61
CA ASN A 170 -29.30 2.72 -3.62
C ASN A 170 -28.33 3.89 -3.40
N LEU A 171 -27.31 3.72 -2.54
CA LEU A 171 -26.24 4.71 -2.38
C LEU A 171 -25.44 4.94 -3.68
N CYS A 172 -25.32 3.92 -4.53
CA CYS A 172 -24.58 3.99 -5.81
C CYS A 172 -25.46 4.41 -6.99
N SER A 173 -26.71 4.77 -6.74
CA SER A 173 -27.69 5.13 -7.77
C SER A 173 -28.02 6.64 -7.79
N CYS A 174 -27.41 7.41 -6.88
CA CYS A 174 -27.39 8.88 -6.93
C CYS A 174 -26.36 9.40 -7.93
#